data_AF-A0A026WXC9-F1
#
_entry.id   AF-A0A026WXC9-F1
#
_cell.length_a   1.000
_cell.length_b   1.000
_cell.length_c   1.000
_cell.angle_alpha   90.00
_cell.angle_beta   90.00
_cell.angle_gamma   90.00
#
_symmetry.space_group_name_H-M   'P 1'
#
loop_
_entity.id
_entity.type
_entity.pdbx_description
1 polymer ?
#
loop_
_entity_poly.entity_id
_entity_poly.type
_entity_poly.pdbx_seq_one_letter_code
_entity_poly.pdbx_strand_id
1 'polypeptide(L)'
;MLLLRSKCKLYKFCSQNCKTIREGASGSTSSVESEEESAEPLTFTWGNLEERIKDIASQVTDTYVTNWVDANLLFLHSTKWFRKIRKYFLKKGEIFFAINAAYNVTVTYEYLESFRLCRNTRIKMHKRRVRMLNDICVIALEHHECKELLLATYFDRIISYGVLMGLMLTEDDIEITEKEKQQMFEYTSESVECYENYLSLHALLTSSQVS
;
A
#
# COMPACT_ATOMS: atom_id res chain seq x y z
N MET A 1 -9.34 1.54 4.60
CA MET A 1 -9.68 1.85 6.01
C MET A 1 -9.03 0.90 7.02
N LEU A 2 -9.11 -0.44 6.86
CA LEU A 2 -8.52 -1.41 7.81
C LEU A 2 -6.98 -1.26 7.96
N LEU A 3 -6.25 -1.10 6.86
CA LEU A 3 -4.79 -0.93 6.89
C LEU A 3 -4.34 0.42 7.49
N LEU A 4 -5.13 1.48 7.32
CA LEU A 4 -4.83 2.82 7.85
C LEU A 4 -4.96 2.88 9.38
N ARG A 5 -5.99 2.22 9.94
CA ARG A 5 -6.19 2.12 11.40
C ARG A 5 -5.11 1.28 12.10
N SER A 6 -4.59 0.25 11.43
CA SER A 6 -3.46 -0.55 11.93
C SER A 6 -2.18 0.29 12.06
N LYS A 7 -1.92 1.20 11.11
CA LYS A 7 -0.73 2.07 11.06
C LYS A 7 -0.58 3.02 12.26
N CYS A 8 -1.66 3.71 12.65
CA CYS A 8 -1.62 4.68 13.76
C CYS A 8 -1.37 4.04 15.14
N LYS A 9 -1.68 2.75 15.32
CA LYS A 9 -1.43 2.03 16.58
C LYS A 9 -0.07 1.33 16.62
N LEU A 10 0.45 0.86 15.47
CA LEU A 10 1.82 0.32 15.36
C LEU A 10 2.88 1.34 15.78
N TYR A 11 2.71 2.62 15.41
CA TYR A 11 3.64 3.68 15.82
C TYR A 11 3.69 3.88 17.35
N LYS A 12 2.56 3.66 18.06
CA LYS A 12 2.50 3.70 19.52
C LYS A 12 3.13 2.45 20.16
N PHE A 13 3.00 1.28 19.54
CA PHE A 13 3.56 0.02 20.04
C PHE A 13 5.08 -0.06 19.89
N CYS A 14 5.63 0.37 18.75
CA CYS A 14 7.08 0.42 18.53
C CYS A 14 7.78 1.45 19.44
N SER A 15 7.12 2.57 19.74
CA SER A 15 7.63 3.58 20.69
C SER A 15 7.73 3.06 22.13
N GLN A 16 6.93 2.06 22.51
CA GLN A 16 6.87 1.55 23.89
C GLN A 16 7.75 0.31 24.13
N ASN A 17 8.06 -0.47 23.08
CA ASN A 17 8.72 -1.77 23.22
C ASN A 17 10.16 -1.86 22.69
N CYS A 18 10.81 -0.74 22.32
CA CYS A 18 12.22 -0.71 21.89
C CYS A 18 13.25 -1.08 22.98
N LYS A 19 12.86 -1.60 24.15
CA LYS A 19 13.82 -2.01 25.22
C LYS A 19 13.92 -3.51 25.48
N THR A 20 13.09 -4.36 24.88
CA THR A 20 13.15 -5.81 25.21
C THR A 20 12.67 -6.67 24.07
N ILE A 21 13.53 -6.94 23.08
CA ILE A 21 13.49 -8.23 22.35
C ILE A 21 14.94 -8.64 22.07
N ARG A 22 15.54 -9.35 23.03
CA ARG A 22 16.65 -10.27 22.81
C ARG A 22 16.04 -11.67 22.68
N GLU A 23 16.40 -12.33 21.59
CA GLU A 23 16.46 -13.78 21.35
C GLU A 23 15.28 -14.68 21.78
N GLY A 24 14.78 -15.45 20.80
CA GLY A 24 13.85 -16.55 21.03
C GLY A 24 13.32 -17.12 19.74
N ALA A 25 14.19 -17.78 18.96
CA ALA A 25 13.76 -18.69 17.92
C ALA A 25 13.17 -19.96 18.56
N SER A 26 11.96 -20.35 18.18
CA SER A 26 11.57 -21.76 18.17
C SER A 26 10.38 -21.95 17.22
N GLY A 27 10.50 -22.98 16.39
CA GLY A 27 9.65 -23.21 15.23
C GLY A 27 8.26 -23.73 15.58
N SER A 28 7.38 -23.63 14.59
CA SER A 28 6.29 -24.57 14.40
C SER A 28 5.97 -24.62 12.91
N THR A 29 6.33 -25.74 12.31
CA THR A 29 5.80 -26.22 11.04
C THR A 29 4.31 -26.50 11.23
N SER A 30 3.45 -25.88 10.42
CA SER A 30 2.13 -26.46 10.16
C SER A 30 1.92 -26.60 8.67
N SER A 31 1.45 -27.79 8.34
CA SER A 31 1.26 -28.40 7.05
C SER A 31 0.24 -27.67 6.20
N VAL A 32 0.57 -27.54 4.91
CA VAL A 32 -0.36 -27.14 3.86
C VAL A 32 -1.30 -28.32 3.63
N GLU A 33 -2.54 -28.21 4.10
CA GLU A 33 -3.64 -29.02 3.58
C GLU A 33 -4.32 -28.24 2.46
N SER A 34 -4.20 -28.80 1.26
CA SER A 34 -4.90 -28.38 0.06
C SER A 34 -6.31 -28.94 0.11
N GLU A 35 -7.28 -28.10 0.41
CA GLU A 35 -8.68 -28.38 0.07
C GLU A 35 -9.11 -27.46 -1.08
N GLU A 36 -9.51 -28.10 -2.18
CA GLU A 36 -10.21 -27.46 -3.28
C GLU A 36 -11.54 -26.95 -2.75
N GLU A 37 -11.56 -25.69 -2.32
CA GLU A 37 -12.79 -25.00 -1.95
C GLU A 37 -13.65 -24.86 -3.22
N SER A 38 -14.72 -25.67 -3.27
CA SER A 38 -15.71 -25.67 -4.34
C SER A 38 -16.19 -24.24 -4.56
N ALA A 39 -15.91 -23.70 -5.75
CA ALA A 39 -16.34 -22.38 -6.13
C ALA A 39 -17.87 -22.35 -6.28
N GLU A 40 -18.57 -22.12 -5.17
CA GLU A 40 -19.97 -21.72 -5.22
C GLU A 40 -20.06 -20.44 -6.05
N PRO A 41 -20.98 -20.38 -7.03
CA PRO A 41 -21.16 -19.19 -7.83
C PRO A 41 -21.64 -18.07 -6.90
N LEU A 42 -20.88 -16.98 -6.83
CA LEU A 42 -21.25 -15.77 -6.10
C LEU A 42 -22.53 -15.16 -6.70
N THR A 43 -23.70 -15.66 -6.30
CA THR A 43 -24.99 -15.02 -6.52
C THR A 43 -25.08 -13.84 -5.56
N PHE A 44 -24.66 -12.68 -6.03
CA PHE A 44 -24.66 -11.44 -5.27
C PHE A 44 -26.09 -10.85 -5.25
N THR A 45 -26.86 -11.15 -4.21
CA THR A 45 -28.16 -10.50 -3.95
C THR A 45 -28.02 -9.49 -2.81
N TRP A 46 -28.54 -8.27 -3.04
CA TRP A 46 -28.42 -7.14 -2.11
C TRP A 46 -29.08 -7.41 -0.75
N GLY A 47 -30.11 -8.26 -0.69
CA GLY A 47 -30.84 -8.59 0.54
C GLY A 47 -30.03 -9.34 1.60
N ASN A 48 -28.93 -9.97 1.21
CA ASN A 48 -28.12 -10.86 2.06
C ASN A 48 -26.80 -10.19 2.45
N LEU A 49 -26.54 -8.98 1.93
CA LEU A 49 -25.25 -8.31 2.04
C LEU A 49 -24.95 -7.94 3.49
N GLU A 50 -25.92 -7.42 4.22
CA GLU A 50 -25.71 -6.99 5.60
C GLU A 50 -25.45 -8.16 6.54
N GLU A 51 -26.16 -9.28 6.35
CA GLU A 51 -25.97 -10.49 7.15
C GLU A 51 -24.62 -11.14 6.87
N ARG A 52 -24.21 -11.20 5.60
CA ARG A 52 -22.86 -11.66 5.22
C ARG A 52 -21.75 -10.73 5.69
N ILE A 53 -21.95 -9.42 5.67
CA ILE A 53 -21.00 -8.46 6.22
C ILE A 53 -20.86 -8.67 7.73
N LYS A 54 -21.97 -8.88 8.45
CA LYS A 54 -21.96 -9.18 9.89
C LYS A 54 -21.24 -10.50 10.19
N ASP A 55 -21.51 -11.54 9.42
CA ASP A 55 -20.83 -12.84 9.55
C ASP A 55 -19.32 -12.69 9.34
N ILE A 56 -18.90 -12.10 8.20
CA ILE A 56 -17.49 -11.82 7.92
C ILE A 56 -16.86 -10.98 9.04
N ALA A 57 -17.53 -9.90 9.47
CA ALA A 57 -17.03 -9.02 10.52
C ALA A 57 -16.90 -9.75 11.87
N SER A 58 -17.80 -10.68 12.18
CA SER A 58 -17.74 -11.49 13.41
C SER A 58 -16.56 -12.47 13.43
N GLN A 59 -16.09 -12.86 12.24
CA GLN A 59 -14.91 -13.71 12.05
C GLN A 59 -13.60 -12.91 12.04
N VAL A 60 -13.67 -11.58 11.91
CA VAL A 60 -12.50 -10.70 12.08
C VAL A 60 -12.18 -10.57 13.57
N THR A 61 -11.49 -11.56 14.11
CA THR A 61 -10.77 -11.42 15.37
C THR A 61 -9.56 -10.53 15.08
N ASP A 62 -9.66 -9.22 15.34
CA ASP A 62 -8.59 -8.24 15.11
C ASP A 62 -7.29 -8.66 15.85
N THR A 63 -6.51 -9.54 15.25
CA THR A 63 -5.19 -9.96 15.72
C THR A 63 -4.15 -9.16 14.97
N TYR A 64 -3.34 -8.41 15.70
CA TYR A 64 -2.30 -7.58 15.11
C TYR A 64 -1.23 -8.46 14.45
N VAL A 65 -0.85 -8.08 13.24
CA VAL A 65 0.32 -8.62 12.56
C VAL A 65 1.55 -8.05 13.24
N THR A 66 2.34 -8.89 13.90
CA THR A 66 3.51 -8.47 14.69
C THR A 66 4.84 -8.88 14.06
N ASN A 67 4.81 -9.77 13.05
CA ASN A 67 6.00 -10.31 12.43
C ASN A 67 5.91 -10.27 10.90
N TRP A 68 7.06 -10.45 10.25
CA TRP A 68 7.18 -10.40 8.80
C TRP A 68 6.44 -11.55 8.10
N VAL A 69 6.38 -12.75 8.70
CA VAL A 69 5.78 -13.93 8.07
C VAL A 69 4.29 -13.69 7.84
N ASP A 70 3.59 -13.24 8.88
CA ASP A 70 2.16 -12.93 8.82
C ASP A 70 1.87 -11.75 7.89
N ALA A 71 2.71 -10.71 7.93
CA ALA A 71 2.60 -9.56 7.03
C ALA A 71 2.77 -9.97 5.57
N ASN A 72 3.69 -10.89 5.29
CA ASN A 72 3.95 -11.40 3.95
C ASN A 72 2.79 -12.26 3.43
N LEU A 73 2.18 -13.09 4.28
CA LEU A 73 0.98 -13.85 3.93
C LEU A 73 -0.17 -12.92 3.54
N LEU A 74 -0.44 -11.90 4.35
CA LEU A 74 -1.46 -10.89 4.05
C LEU A 74 -1.16 -10.11 2.78
N PHE A 75 0.11 -9.76 2.54
CA PHE A 75 0.53 -9.13 1.29
C PHE A 75 0.24 -10.03 0.09
N LEU A 76 0.64 -11.31 0.12
CA LEU A 76 0.40 -12.24 -0.98
C LEU A 76 -1.09 -12.43 -1.24
N HIS A 77 -1.88 -12.61 -0.18
CA HIS A 77 -3.33 -12.78 -0.27
C HIS A 77 -4.02 -11.54 -0.82
N SER A 78 -3.74 -10.37 -0.25
CA SER A 78 -4.35 -9.10 -0.64
C SER A 78 -3.98 -8.73 -2.08
N THR A 79 -2.71 -8.87 -2.46
CA THR A 79 -2.29 -8.56 -3.84
C THR A 79 -2.88 -9.53 -4.87
N LYS A 80 -3.09 -10.80 -4.52
CA LYS A 80 -3.82 -11.76 -5.38
C LYS A 80 -5.24 -11.29 -5.61
N TRP A 81 -5.96 -10.91 -4.56
CA TRP A 81 -7.35 -10.44 -4.67
C TRP A 81 -7.48 -9.11 -5.38
N PHE A 82 -6.66 -8.10 -5.07
CA PHE A 82 -6.69 -6.82 -5.79
C PHE A 82 -6.39 -6.98 -7.28
N ARG A 83 -5.49 -7.90 -7.67
CA ARG A 83 -5.26 -8.21 -9.09
C ARG A 83 -6.48 -8.86 -9.75
N LYS A 84 -7.18 -9.77 -9.07
CA LYS A 84 -8.43 -10.36 -9.57
C LYS A 84 -9.52 -9.28 -9.73
N ILE A 85 -9.70 -8.45 -8.71
CA ILE A 85 -10.66 -7.34 -8.68
C ILE A 85 -10.37 -6.36 -9.83
N ARG A 86 -9.11 -5.95 -10.01
CA ARG A 86 -8.69 -5.10 -11.12
C ARG A 86 -9.08 -5.70 -12.47
N LYS A 87 -8.76 -6.98 -12.71
CA LYS A 87 -9.12 -7.67 -13.97
C LYS A 87 -10.62 -7.73 -14.19
N TYR A 88 -11.40 -7.96 -13.12
CA TYR A 88 -12.85 -7.99 -13.20
C TYR A 88 -13.43 -6.62 -13.61
N PHE A 89 -13.02 -5.54 -12.93
CA PHE A 89 -13.54 -4.21 -13.22
C PHE A 89 -13.07 -3.66 -14.57
N LEU A 90 -11.84 -3.95 -14.99
CA LEU A 90 -11.38 -3.63 -16.36
C LEU A 90 -12.29 -4.27 -17.42
N LYS A 91 -12.69 -5.54 -17.25
CA LYS A 91 -13.62 -6.21 -18.17
C LYS A 91 -15.01 -5.58 -18.19
N LYS A 92 -15.41 -4.91 -17.11
CA LYS A 92 -16.70 -4.23 -16.99
C LYS A 92 -16.66 -2.77 -17.45
N GLY A 93 -15.50 -2.25 -17.85
CA GLY A 93 -15.34 -0.82 -18.17
C GLY A 93 -15.33 0.10 -16.95
N GLU A 94 -15.22 -0.46 -15.76
CA GLU A 94 -15.30 0.23 -14.47
C GLU A 94 -13.91 0.72 -14.04
N ILE A 95 -13.45 1.80 -14.69
CA ILE A 95 -12.05 2.24 -14.65
C ILE A 95 -11.64 2.69 -13.24
N PHE A 96 -12.47 3.49 -12.56
CA PHE A 96 -12.20 3.92 -11.18
C PHE A 96 -11.89 2.73 -10.26
N PHE A 97 -12.74 1.70 -10.27
CA PHE A 97 -12.56 0.53 -9.43
C PHE A 97 -11.32 -0.28 -9.80
N ALA A 98 -11.00 -0.37 -11.09
CA ALA A 98 -9.77 -1.01 -11.56
C ALA A 98 -8.50 -0.28 -11.10
N ILE A 99 -8.47 1.05 -11.20
CA ILE A 99 -7.34 1.88 -10.76
C ILE A 99 -7.24 1.87 -9.24
N ASN A 100 -8.36 1.98 -8.52
CA ASN A 100 -8.39 1.87 -7.07
C ASN A 100 -7.86 0.51 -6.58
N ALA A 101 -8.19 -0.59 -7.27
CA ALA A 101 -7.60 -1.89 -6.96
C ALA A 101 -6.08 -1.92 -7.20
N ALA A 102 -5.57 -1.26 -8.24
CA ALA A 102 -4.13 -1.10 -8.45
C ALA A 102 -3.47 -0.28 -7.34
N TYR A 103 -4.10 0.83 -6.94
CA TYR A 103 -3.65 1.68 -5.83
C TYR A 103 -3.61 0.89 -4.51
N ASN A 104 -4.62 0.09 -4.20
CA ASN A 104 -4.59 -0.73 -2.99
C ASN A 104 -3.43 -1.76 -2.98
N VAL A 105 -2.93 -2.21 -4.14
CA VAL A 105 -1.69 -3.00 -4.18
C VAL A 105 -0.50 -2.17 -3.69
N THR A 106 -0.38 -0.89 -4.05
CA THR A 106 0.73 -0.04 -3.59
C THR A 106 0.69 0.14 -2.06
N VAL A 107 -0.50 0.25 -1.47
CA VAL A 107 -0.70 0.33 -0.02
C VAL A 107 -0.22 -0.96 0.67
N THR A 108 -0.47 -2.14 0.07
CA THR A 108 0.04 -3.40 0.64
C THR A 108 1.58 -3.49 0.63
N TYR A 109 2.25 -2.89 -0.35
CA TYR A 109 3.72 -2.80 -0.37
C TYR A 109 4.24 -1.94 0.79
N GLU A 110 3.62 -0.78 0.99
CA GLU A 110 3.97 0.11 2.10
C GLU A 110 3.79 -0.59 3.46
N TYR A 111 2.71 -1.33 3.62
CA TYR A 111 2.47 -2.10 4.84
C TYR A 111 3.54 -3.18 5.07
N LEU A 112 3.83 -4.02 4.06
CA LEU A 112 4.83 -5.08 4.17
C LEU A 112 6.24 -4.54 4.43
N GLU A 113 6.57 -3.40 3.85
CA GLU A 113 7.89 -2.77 4.00
C GLU A 113 8.18 -2.38 5.45
N SER A 114 7.17 -1.99 6.23
CA SER A 114 7.34 -1.63 7.64
C SER A 114 7.86 -2.77 8.53
N PHE A 115 7.74 -4.02 8.07
CA PHE A 115 8.25 -5.22 8.76
C PHE A 115 9.67 -5.62 8.31
N ARG A 116 10.29 -4.88 7.37
CA ARG A 116 11.63 -5.18 6.88
C ARG A 116 12.67 -4.33 7.60
N LEU A 117 13.69 -4.98 8.17
CA LEU A 117 14.85 -4.29 8.75
C LEU A 117 15.92 -3.97 7.69
N CYS A 118 16.07 -4.82 6.67
CA CYS A 118 17.10 -4.66 5.66
C CYS A 118 16.83 -3.46 4.73
N ARG A 119 17.66 -2.41 4.83
CA ARG A 119 17.64 -1.18 4.02
C ARG A 119 17.51 -1.46 2.51
N ASN A 120 18.39 -2.29 1.95
CA ASN A 120 18.39 -2.59 0.50
C ASN A 120 17.08 -3.23 0.03
N THR A 121 16.45 -4.03 0.87
CA THR A 121 15.14 -4.63 0.57
C THR A 121 14.04 -3.56 0.59
N ARG A 122 14.06 -2.67 1.58
CA ARG A 122 13.13 -1.55 1.69
C ARG A 122 13.23 -0.61 0.48
N ILE A 123 14.45 -0.26 0.06
CA ILE A 123 14.70 0.56 -1.14
C ILE A 123 14.09 -0.11 -2.38
N LYS A 124 14.34 -1.42 -2.59
CA LYS A 124 13.76 -2.15 -3.73
C LYS A 124 12.23 -2.16 -3.70
N MET A 125 11.63 -2.31 -2.53
CA MET A 125 10.17 -2.27 -2.35
C MET A 125 9.59 -0.89 -2.66
N HIS A 126 10.19 0.19 -2.13
CA HIS A 126 9.75 1.56 -2.42
C HIS A 126 9.94 1.94 -3.87
N LYS A 127 11.07 1.60 -4.52
CA LYS A 127 11.24 1.81 -5.97
C LYS A 127 10.19 1.07 -6.80
N ARG A 128 9.71 -0.08 -6.34
CA ARG A 128 8.60 -0.79 -6.99
C ARG A 128 7.27 -0.08 -6.74
N ARG A 129 7.01 0.37 -5.50
CA ARG A 129 5.82 1.14 -5.14
C ARG A 129 5.72 2.43 -5.96
N VAL A 130 6.80 3.21 -6.07
CA VAL A 130 6.85 4.46 -6.87
C VAL A 130 6.50 4.19 -8.33
N ARG A 131 7.10 3.17 -8.96
CA ARG A 131 6.75 2.80 -10.34
C ARG A 131 5.26 2.51 -10.50
N MET A 132 4.67 1.76 -9.57
CA MET A 132 3.23 1.46 -9.60
C MET A 132 2.38 2.73 -9.41
N LEU A 133 2.79 3.64 -8.53
CA LEU A 133 2.10 4.92 -8.33
C LEU A 133 2.21 5.82 -9.58
N ASN A 134 3.35 5.82 -10.28
CA ASN A 134 3.53 6.54 -11.54
C ASN A 134 2.57 5.99 -12.61
N ASP A 135 2.50 4.66 -12.76
CA ASP A 135 1.57 4.02 -13.70
C ASP A 135 0.11 4.39 -13.37
N ILE A 136 -0.23 4.46 -12.08
CA ILE A 136 -1.57 4.87 -11.62
C ILE A 136 -1.83 6.34 -11.95
N CYS A 137 -0.88 7.25 -11.70
CA CYS A 137 -1.02 8.67 -12.02
C CYS A 137 -1.32 8.89 -13.51
N VAL A 138 -0.54 8.24 -14.39
CA VAL A 138 -0.72 8.37 -15.85
C VAL A 138 -2.13 8.00 -16.27
N ILE A 139 -2.64 6.86 -15.78
CA ILE A 139 -3.99 6.41 -16.13
C ILE A 139 -5.03 7.32 -15.47
N ALA A 140 -4.91 7.62 -14.17
CA ALA A 140 -5.90 8.39 -13.43
C ALA A 140 -6.06 9.84 -13.93
N LEU A 141 -5.02 10.43 -14.54
CA LEU A 141 -5.09 11.75 -15.17
C LEU A 141 -6.12 11.84 -16.30
N GLU A 142 -6.37 10.73 -17.00
CA GLU A 142 -7.28 10.67 -18.15
C GLU A 142 -8.76 10.51 -17.72
N HIS A 143 -9.02 10.28 -16.44
CA HIS A 143 -10.35 9.90 -15.93
C HIS A 143 -10.84 10.87 -14.85
N HIS A 144 -11.89 11.63 -15.17
CA HIS A 144 -12.45 12.65 -14.27
C HIS A 144 -12.89 12.08 -12.92
N GLU A 145 -13.49 10.89 -12.94
CA GLU A 145 -13.93 10.15 -11.75
C GLU A 145 -12.78 9.70 -10.83
N CYS A 146 -11.53 9.79 -11.29
CA CYS A 146 -10.35 9.39 -10.53
C CYS A 146 -9.63 10.56 -9.84
N LYS A 147 -10.13 11.80 -9.92
CA LYS A 147 -9.43 12.98 -9.37
C LYS A 147 -9.09 12.87 -7.87
N GLU A 148 -9.98 12.34 -7.04
CA GLU A 148 -9.69 12.14 -5.60
C GLU A 148 -8.60 11.07 -5.39
N LEU A 149 -8.65 9.99 -6.17
CA LEU A 149 -7.64 8.94 -6.15
C LEU A 149 -6.28 9.45 -6.65
N LEU A 150 -6.29 10.29 -7.68
CA LEU A 150 -5.10 10.94 -8.22
C LEU A 150 -4.46 11.86 -7.18
N LEU A 151 -5.26 12.62 -6.43
CA LEU A 151 -4.78 13.45 -5.33
C LEU A 151 -4.09 12.59 -4.25
N ALA A 152 -4.70 11.49 -3.83
CA ALA A 152 -4.09 10.54 -2.90
C ALA A 152 -2.80 9.91 -3.46
N THR A 153 -2.77 9.63 -4.76
CA THR A 153 -1.59 9.07 -5.43
C THR A 153 -0.43 10.06 -5.45
N TYR A 154 -0.66 11.35 -5.72
CA TYR A 154 0.40 12.36 -5.62
C TYR A 154 0.98 12.46 -4.21
N PHE A 155 0.13 12.48 -3.19
CA PHE A 155 0.57 12.54 -1.80
C PHE A 155 1.42 11.31 -1.42
N ASP A 156 0.98 10.10 -1.82
CA ASP A 156 1.73 8.87 -1.58
C ASP A 156 3.06 8.81 -2.34
N ARG A 157 3.15 9.42 -3.53
CA ARG A 157 4.42 9.57 -4.26
C ARG A 157 5.39 10.45 -3.50
N ILE A 158 4.95 11.62 -3.03
CA ILE A 158 5.77 12.54 -2.22
C ILE A 158 6.32 11.82 -0.99
N ILE A 159 5.47 11.10 -0.26
CA ILE A 159 5.91 10.29 0.90
C ILE A 159 6.92 9.23 0.47
N SER A 160 6.67 8.53 -0.63
CA SER A 160 7.55 7.46 -1.10
C SER A 160 8.94 7.97 -1.53
N TYR A 161 9.01 9.13 -2.19
CA TYR A 161 10.28 9.79 -2.50
C TYR A 161 11.01 10.20 -1.22
N GLY A 162 10.29 10.81 -0.25
CA GLY A 162 10.84 11.16 1.05
C GLY A 162 11.45 9.95 1.79
N VAL A 163 10.75 8.82 1.78
CA VAL A 163 11.26 7.58 2.38
C VAL A 163 12.47 7.03 1.62
N LEU A 164 12.48 7.06 0.29
CA LEU A 164 13.64 6.65 -0.51
C LEU A 164 14.87 7.50 -0.20
N MET A 165 14.72 8.83 -0.14
CA MET A 165 15.80 9.75 0.22
C MET A 165 16.29 9.49 1.66
N GLY A 166 15.38 9.34 2.64
CA GLY A 166 15.76 9.01 4.01
C GLY A 166 16.47 7.65 4.13
N LEU A 167 16.03 6.64 3.38
CA LEU A 167 16.72 5.35 3.30
C LEU A 167 18.06 5.46 2.58
N MET A 168 18.27 6.42 1.70
CA MET A 168 19.56 6.66 1.04
C MET A 168 20.54 7.42 1.94
N LEU A 169 20.02 8.29 2.81
CA LEU A 169 20.79 9.13 3.74
C LEU A 169 21.08 8.49 5.11
N THR A 170 20.44 7.36 5.45
CA THR A 170 20.70 6.67 6.73
C THR A 170 22.05 5.97 6.70
N GLU A 171 22.96 6.45 7.56
CA GLU A 171 24.39 6.12 7.62
C GLU A 171 24.68 4.71 8.14
N ASP A 172 25.70 4.11 7.53
CA ASP A 172 26.82 3.41 8.17
C ASP A 172 27.94 3.38 7.10
N ASP A 173 28.90 4.31 7.17
CA ASP A 173 30.21 4.36 6.47
C ASP A 173 30.30 4.14 4.94
N ILE A 174 29.19 4.19 4.17
CA ILE A 174 29.24 4.10 2.71
C ILE A 174 29.23 5.50 2.11
N GLU A 175 30.36 5.89 1.52
CA GLU A 175 30.45 7.06 0.65
C GLU A 175 29.33 7.00 -0.41
N ILE A 176 28.38 7.93 -0.34
CA ILE A 176 27.24 7.97 -1.26
C ILE A 176 27.80 8.09 -2.67
N THR A 177 27.51 7.09 -3.51
CA THR A 177 28.03 7.08 -4.87
C THR A 177 27.45 8.24 -5.67
N GLU A 178 28.18 8.74 -6.67
CA GLU A 178 27.68 9.82 -7.53
C GLU A 178 26.35 9.45 -8.21
N LYS A 179 26.17 8.16 -8.51
CA LYS A 179 24.90 7.61 -9.02
C LYS A 179 23.75 7.73 -8.02
N GLU A 180 24.00 7.53 -6.74
CA GLU A 180 22.99 7.68 -5.69
C GLU A 180 22.66 9.15 -5.44
N LYS A 181 23.65 10.05 -5.51
CA LYS A 181 23.40 11.50 -5.48
C LYS A 181 22.50 11.95 -6.61
N GLN A 182 22.80 11.49 -7.83
CA GLN A 182 21.97 11.77 -9.01
C GLN A 182 20.52 11.26 -8.82
N GLN A 183 20.36 10.04 -8.31
CA GLN A 183 19.03 9.49 -8.00
C GLN A 183 18.28 10.29 -6.93
N MET A 184 18.98 10.77 -5.90
CA MET A 184 18.36 11.62 -4.89
C MET A 184 17.90 12.96 -5.46
N PHE A 185 18.69 13.55 -6.36
CA PHE A 185 18.29 14.77 -7.08
C PHE A 185 17.04 14.53 -7.93
N GLU A 186 16.99 13.42 -8.66
CA GLU A 186 15.80 13.00 -9.42
C GLU A 186 14.58 12.85 -8.52
N TYR A 187 14.70 12.15 -7.38
CA TYR A 187 13.59 12.00 -6.43
C TYR A 187 13.15 13.32 -5.81
N THR A 188 14.07 14.25 -5.58
CA THR A 188 13.74 15.59 -5.09
C THR A 188 12.93 16.34 -6.12
N SER A 189 13.40 16.37 -7.38
CA SER A 189 12.70 17.03 -8.48
C SER A 189 11.31 16.45 -8.71
N GLU A 190 11.20 15.12 -8.80
CA GLU A 190 9.91 14.43 -8.98
C GLU A 190 8.96 14.66 -7.79
N SER A 191 9.49 14.74 -6.56
CA SER A 191 8.68 15.03 -5.38
C SER A 191 8.12 16.46 -5.39
N VAL A 192 8.90 17.44 -5.84
CA VAL A 192 8.44 18.83 -5.96
C VAL A 192 7.34 18.93 -7.02
N GLU A 193 7.56 18.32 -8.19
CA GLU A 193 6.55 18.27 -9.26
C GLU A 193 5.25 17.59 -8.79
N CYS A 194 5.35 16.50 -8.02
CA CYS A 194 4.17 15.86 -7.43
C CYS A 194 3.42 16.79 -6.48
N TYR A 195 4.13 17.60 -5.70
CA TYR A 195 3.52 18.52 -4.76
C TYR A 195 2.83 19.69 -5.46
N GLU A 196 3.43 20.24 -6.51
CA GLU A 196 2.80 21.27 -7.35
C GLU A 196 1.51 20.76 -8.02
N ASN A 197 1.55 19.53 -8.55
CA ASN A 197 0.39 18.87 -9.13
C ASN A 197 -0.70 18.60 -8.07
N TYR A 198 -0.30 18.17 -6.87
CA TYR A 198 -1.22 17.99 -5.74
C TYR A 198 -1.93 19.30 -5.38
N LEU A 199 -1.19 20.40 -5.22
CA LEU A 199 -1.76 21.71 -4.85
C LEU A 199 -2.72 22.22 -5.92
N SER A 200 -2.34 22.10 -7.19
CA SER A 200 -3.16 22.52 -8.33
C SER A 200 -4.48 21.76 -8.38
N LEU A 201 -4.43 20.43 -8.25
CA LEU A 201 -5.62 19.58 -8.25
C LEU A 201 -6.49 19.81 -7.02
N HIS A 202 -5.87 19.94 -5.84
CA HIS A 202 -6.58 20.21 -4.58
C HIS A 202 -7.38 21.51 -4.68
N ALA A 203 -6.76 22.60 -5.15
CA ALA A 203 -7.44 23.88 -5.33
C ALA A 203 -8.65 23.77 -6.28
N LEU A 204 -8.51 23.00 -7.36
CA LEU A 204 -9.55 22.75 -8.35
C LEU A 204 -10.74 21.99 -7.75
N LEU A 205 -10.47 20.98 -6.92
CA LEU A 205 -11.52 20.21 -6.22
C LEU A 205 -12.22 21.06 -5.16
N THR A 206 -11.48 21.84 -4.37
CA THR A 206 -12.08 22.70 -3.34
C THR A 206 -12.91 23.84 -3.90
N SER A 207 -12.53 24.41 -5.04
CA SER A 207 -13.31 25.49 -5.68
C SER A 207 -14.62 24.97 -6.28
N SER A 208 -14.62 23.75 -6.82
CA SER A 208 -15.84 23.11 -7.37
C SER A 208 -16.91 22.72 -6.35
N GLN A 209 -16.59 22.70 -5.05
CA GLN A 209 -17.57 22.38 -4.00
C GLN A 209 -18.25 23.61 -3.39
N VAL A 210 -17.79 24.81 -3.73
CA VAL A 210 -18.32 26.09 -3.22
C VAL A 210 -19.24 26.79 -4.24
N SER A 211 -19.27 26.30 -5.48
CA SER A 211 -20.15 26.73 -6.59
C SER A 211 -21.37 25.83 -6.73
#